data_AF-A0A6L2PHD1-F1
#
_entry.id   AF-A0A6L2PHD1-F1
#
_cell.length_a   1.000
_cell.length_b   1.000
_cell.length_c   1.000
_cell.angle_alpha   90.00
_cell.angle_beta   90.00
_cell.angle_gamma   90.00
#
_symmetry.space_group_name_H-M   'P 1'
#
loop_
_entity.id
_entity.type
_entity.pdbx_description
1 polymer ?
#
loop_
_entity_poly.entity_id
_entity_poly.type
_entity_poly.pdbx_seq_one_letter_code
_entity_poly.pdbx_strand_id
1 'polypeptide(L)'
;LNIMDWLKCGLVFKVYQTMFRVIKDSENVDERQHCFLIQTSGHESRYLSVETRQELLRIENAWHCSVCAAVMKLGSKTFNVTTTSGKMAGLTLDWHMGFALYDTESKAYSWKYKFSQLKGSSDDGKCKLKLHFQNAETKIIETK
;
A
#
# COMPACT_ATOMS: atom_id res chain seq x y z
N LEU A 1 0.66 -29.51 -9.24
CA LEU A 1 -0.47 -28.63 -9.54
C LEU A 1 -0.69 -28.60 -11.06
N ASN A 2 -1.93 -28.75 -11.52
CA ASN A 2 -2.31 -28.65 -12.94
C ASN A 2 -2.52 -27.15 -13.29
N ILE A 3 -2.08 -26.69 -14.47
CA ILE A 3 -2.32 -25.33 -15.00
C ILE A 3 -3.82 -24.95 -14.97
N MET A 4 -4.71 -25.90 -15.17
CA MET A 4 -6.16 -25.71 -15.13
C MET A 4 -6.68 -25.38 -13.72
N ASP A 5 -5.95 -25.74 -12.65
CA ASP A 5 -6.31 -25.37 -11.28
C ASP A 5 -6.07 -23.86 -11.03
N TRP A 6 -5.10 -23.25 -11.72
CA TRP A 6 -4.80 -21.82 -11.61
C TRP A 6 -5.88 -20.95 -12.28
N LEU A 7 -6.55 -21.49 -13.31
CA LEU A 7 -7.70 -20.85 -13.97
C LEU A 7 -8.96 -20.88 -13.10
N LYS A 8 -8.99 -21.73 -12.07
CA LYS A 8 -10.07 -21.82 -11.06
C LYS A 8 -9.69 -21.13 -9.75
N CYS A 9 -8.78 -20.16 -9.79
CA CYS A 9 -8.44 -19.42 -8.58
C CYS A 9 -9.65 -18.59 -8.12
N GLY A 10 -10.28 -18.99 -7.01
CA GLY A 10 -11.49 -18.36 -6.50
C GLY A 10 -11.29 -16.91 -6.04
N LEU A 11 -10.05 -16.45 -5.90
CA LEU A 11 -9.71 -15.10 -5.47
C LEU A 11 -8.49 -14.58 -6.25
N VAL A 12 -8.69 -13.48 -6.98
CA VAL A 12 -7.63 -12.78 -7.72
C VAL A 12 -7.61 -11.33 -7.26
N PHE A 13 -6.44 -10.87 -6.80
CA PHE A 13 -6.25 -9.51 -6.32
C PHE A 13 -5.25 -8.74 -7.18
N LYS A 14 -5.46 -7.44 -7.27
CA LYS A 14 -4.48 -6.52 -7.87
C LYS A 14 -3.30 -6.39 -6.93
N VAL A 15 -2.09 -6.67 -7.42
CA VAL A 15 -0.87 -6.66 -6.60
C VAL A 15 -0.63 -5.34 -5.85
N TYR A 16 -1.00 -4.21 -6.45
CA TYR A 16 -0.88 -2.88 -5.83
C TYR A 16 -1.96 -2.58 -4.77
N GLN A 17 -2.92 -3.49 -4.55
CA GLN A 17 -3.92 -3.43 -3.48
C GLN A 17 -3.65 -4.44 -2.37
N THR A 18 -2.52 -5.14 -2.44
CA THR A 18 -2.10 -6.17 -1.49
C THR A 18 -0.75 -5.79 -0.88
N MET A 19 -0.53 -6.20 0.36
CA MET A 19 0.73 -5.99 1.07
C MET A 19 1.47 -7.32 1.21
N PHE A 20 2.76 -7.31 0.95
CA PHE A 20 3.68 -8.41 1.25
C PHE A 20 4.62 -7.96 2.36
N ARG A 21 4.78 -8.79 3.39
CA ARG A 21 5.67 -8.52 4.52
C ARG A 21 6.46 -9.77 4.87
N VAL A 22 7.79 -9.67 4.85
CA VAL A 22 8.64 -10.70 5.46
C VAL A 22 8.49 -10.62 6.98
N ILE A 23 8.24 -11.77 7.61
CA ILE A 23 8.07 -11.89 9.05
C ILE A 23 9.44 -12.05 9.70
N LYS A 24 9.67 -11.35 10.81
CA LYS A 24 10.88 -11.51 11.62
C LYS A 24 10.77 -12.78 12.45
N ASP A 25 11.89 -13.42 12.76
CA ASP A 25 11.89 -14.66 13.56
C ASP A 25 11.17 -14.52 14.91
N SER A 26 11.24 -13.33 15.54
CA SER A 26 10.53 -13.00 16.79
C SER A 26 9.01 -12.91 16.66
N GLU A 27 8.49 -12.80 15.44
CA GLU A 27 7.07 -12.68 15.09
C GLU A 27 6.51 -13.99 14.50
N ASN A 28 7.33 -15.07 14.44
CA ASN A 28 6.87 -16.36 13.94
C ASN A 28 5.80 -16.94 14.88
N VAL A 29 4.75 -17.49 14.28
CA VAL A 29 3.65 -18.13 15.02
C VAL A 29 3.94 -19.61 15.35
N ASP A 30 4.98 -20.17 14.74
CA ASP A 30 5.42 -21.55 14.87
C ASP A 30 6.94 -21.69 14.61
N GLU A 31 7.43 -22.92 14.51
CA GLU A 31 8.86 -23.22 14.30
C GLU A 31 9.32 -22.96 12.84
N ARG A 32 8.40 -22.64 11.92
CA ARG A 32 8.74 -22.47 10.50
C ARG A 32 9.61 -21.26 10.30
N GLN A 33 10.51 -21.38 9.34
CA GLN A 33 11.43 -20.33 8.94
C GLN A 33 10.98 -19.69 7.62
N HIS A 34 11.57 -18.55 7.31
CA HIS A 34 11.38 -17.87 6.02
C HIS A 34 9.91 -17.51 5.76
N CYS A 35 9.25 -17.06 6.83
CA CYS A 35 7.85 -16.74 6.85
C CYS A 35 7.59 -15.36 6.25
N PHE A 36 6.46 -15.24 5.58
CA PHE A 36 5.97 -13.98 5.02
C PHE A 36 4.45 -13.95 5.08
N LEU A 37 3.91 -12.75 4.96
CA LEU A 37 2.50 -12.49 5.14
C LEU A 37 1.96 -11.67 3.97
N ILE A 38 0.81 -12.10 3.45
CA ILE A 38 0.08 -11.40 2.41
C ILE A 38 -1.20 -10.84 3.01
N GLN A 39 -1.37 -9.51 2.96
CA GLN A 39 -2.57 -8.82 3.42
C GLN A 39 -3.35 -8.28 2.24
N THR A 40 -4.66 -8.42 2.31
CA THR A 40 -5.59 -7.84 1.35
C THR A 40 -6.71 -7.17 2.14
N SER A 41 -7.09 -5.96 1.75
CA SER A 41 -8.16 -5.22 2.43
C SER A 41 -9.46 -6.03 2.43
N GLY A 42 -10.10 -6.13 3.61
CA GLY A 42 -11.35 -6.89 3.80
C GLY A 42 -11.19 -8.41 3.88
N HIS A 43 -9.97 -8.93 3.86
CA HIS A 43 -9.69 -10.37 3.95
C HIS A 43 -8.71 -10.68 5.09
N GLU A 44 -8.78 -11.92 5.57
CA GLU A 44 -7.81 -12.42 6.54
C GLU A 44 -6.39 -12.43 5.96
N SER A 45 -5.43 -12.06 6.79
CA SER A 45 -4.02 -12.09 6.41
C SER A 45 -3.54 -13.52 6.26
N ARG A 46 -2.82 -13.82 5.19
CA ARG A 46 -2.31 -15.17 4.91
C ARG A 46 -0.86 -15.26 5.35
N TYR A 47 -0.60 -16.12 6.35
CA TYR A 47 0.74 -16.45 6.81
C TYR A 47 1.27 -17.66 6.03
N LEU A 48 2.43 -17.50 5.39
CA LEU A 48 3.04 -18.50 4.51
C LEU A 48 4.51 -18.66 4.87
N SER A 49 5.10 -19.80 4.50
CA SER A 49 6.53 -20.08 4.63
C SER A 49 7.06 -20.77 3.38
N VAL A 50 8.36 -20.70 3.17
CA VAL A 50 9.10 -21.44 2.14
C VAL A 50 10.26 -22.20 2.76
N GLU A 51 10.77 -23.22 2.08
CA GLU A 51 11.79 -24.10 2.64
C GLU A 51 13.14 -23.40 2.78
N THR A 52 13.46 -22.47 1.86
CA THR A 52 14.77 -21.82 1.84
C THR A 52 14.70 -20.29 1.85
N ARG A 53 15.73 -19.66 2.43
CA ARG A 53 15.94 -18.22 2.37
C ARG A 53 16.02 -17.70 0.92
N GLN A 54 16.58 -18.51 0.01
CA GLN A 54 16.71 -18.13 -1.39
C GLN A 54 15.36 -18.01 -2.09
N GLU A 55 14.41 -18.91 -1.80
CA GLU A 55 13.05 -18.82 -2.33
C GLU A 55 12.33 -17.59 -1.81
N LEU A 56 12.46 -17.29 -0.52
CA LEU A 56 11.87 -16.09 0.07
C LEU A 56 12.38 -14.82 -0.62
N LEU A 57 13.69 -14.73 -0.84
CA LEU A 57 14.31 -13.61 -1.55
C LEU A 57 13.81 -13.49 -3.01
N ARG A 58 13.60 -14.62 -3.70
CA ARG A 58 13.03 -14.63 -5.05
C ARG A 58 11.61 -14.11 -5.07
N ILE A 59 10.78 -14.54 -4.12
CA ILE A 59 9.38 -14.08 -3.99
C ILE A 59 9.34 -12.59 -3.66
N GLU A 60 10.14 -12.13 -2.69
CA GLU A 60 10.23 -10.72 -2.30
C GLU A 60 10.64 -9.84 -3.49
N ASN A 61 11.68 -10.24 -4.23
CA ASN A 61 12.13 -9.50 -5.41
C ASN A 61 11.07 -9.49 -6.53
N ALA A 62 10.46 -10.64 -6.82
CA ALA A 62 9.40 -10.74 -7.84
C ALA A 62 8.18 -9.91 -7.46
N TRP A 63 7.79 -9.90 -6.18
CA TRP A 63 6.72 -9.07 -5.66
C TRP A 63 7.05 -7.59 -5.82
N HIS A 64 8.25 -7.17 -5.41
CA HIS A 64 8.70 -5.78 -5.54
C HIS A 64 8.66 -5.31 -6.99
N CYS A 65 9.25 -6.07 -7.92
CA CYS A 65 9.19 -5.77 -9.36
C CYS A 65 7.74 -5.68 -9.87
N SER A 66 6.88 -6.60 -9.45
CA SER A 66 5.46 -6.64 -9.88
C SER A 66 4.67 -5.43 -9.38
N VAL A 67 4.86 -5.03 -8.12
CA VAL A 67 4.24 -3.83 -7.56
C VAL A 67 4.72 -2.59 -8.30
N CYS A 68 6.04 -2.44 -8.49
CA CYS A 68 6.61 -1.30 -9.21
C CYS A 68 6.05 -1.22 -10.64
N ALA A 69 6.07 -2.32 -11.39
CA ALA A 69 5.52 -2.37 -12.74
C ALA A 69 4.02 -2.03 -12.78
N ALA A 70 3.23 -2.56 -11.84
CA ALA A 70 1.80 -2.33 -11.80
C ALA A 70 1.45 -0.88 -11.40
N VAL A 71 2.19 -0.28 -10.46
CA VAL A 71 1.99 1.12 -10.04
C VAL A 71 2.42 2.08 -11.14
N MET A 72 3.56 1.84 -11.80
CA MET A 72 4.00 2.63 -12.96
C MET A 72 2.98 2.59 -14.09
N LYS A 73 2.42 1.40 -14.38
CA LYS A 73 1.37 1.24 -15.39
C LYS A 73 0.05 1.91 -14.99
N LEU A 74 -0.30 1.87 -13.71
CA LEU A 74 -1.51 2.52 -13.19
C LEU A 74 -1.41 4.04 -13.34
N GLY A 75 -0.22 4.61 -13.09
CA GLY A 75 0.10 6.02 -13.27
C GLY A 75 -0.53 6.93 -12.22
N SER A 76 -1.84 6.88 -12.05
CA SER A 76 -2.58 7.72 -11.12
C SER A 76 -3.84 7.04 -10.60
N LYS A 77 -4.19 7.27 -9.34
CA LYS A 77 -5.44 6.80 -8.75
C LYS A 77 -6.02 7.80 -7.77
N THR A 78 -7.31 8.10 -7.95
CA THR A 78 -8.06 9.01 -7.08
C THR A 78 -9.05 8.24 -6.23
N PHE A 79 -9.10 8.57 -4.95
CA PHE A 79 -9.99 8.02 -3.94
C PHE A 79 -10.92 9.11 -3.43
N ASN A 80 -12.21 8.82 -3.38
CA ASN A 80 -13.17 9.72 -2.75
C ASN A 80 -13.03 9.59 -1.23
N VAL A 81 -12.73 10.70 -0.56
CA VAL A 81 -12.50 10.75 0.88
C VAL A 81 -13.32 11.87 1.51
N THR A 82 -13.53 11.78 2.82
CA THR A 82 -14.05 12.87 3.64
C THR A 82 -12.94 13.36 4.55
N THR A 83 -12.64 14.66 4.52
CA THR A 83 -11.63 15.26 5.39
C THR A 83 -12.08 15.21 6.86
N THR A 84 -11.15 15.42 7.79
CA THR A 84 -11.47 15.56 9.21
C THR A 84 -12.44 16.70 9.52
N SER A 85 -12.50 17.72 8.64
CA SER A 85 -13.48 18.81 8.69
C SER A 85 -14.84 18.47 8.08
N GLY A 86 -15.06 17.23 7.62
CA GLY A 86 -16.33 16.77 7.05
C GLY A 86 -16.52 17.09 5.56
N LYS A 87 -15.52 17.65 4.88
CA LYS A 87 -15.63 18.02 3.46
C LYS A 87 -15.32 16.84 2.54
N MET A 88 -16.06 16.72 1.44
CA MET A 88 -15.79 15.73 0.40
C MET A 88 -14.61 16.18 -0.48
N ALA A 89 -13.65 15.29 -0.67
CA ALA A 89 -12.45 15.55 -1.46
C ALA A 89 -12.01 14.33 -2.27
N GLY A 90 -11.25 14.57 -3.33
CA GLY A 90 -10.53 13.53 -4.08
C GLY A 90 -9.08 13.47 -3.62
N LEU A 91 -8.68 12.38 -2.97
CA LEU A 91 -7.29 12.09 -2.67
C LEU A 91 -6.66 11.36 -3.86
N THR A 92 -5.77 12.02 -4.58
CA THR A 92 -5.05 11.46 -5.72
C THR A 92 -3.65 11.06 -5.33
N LEU A 93 -3.28 9.83 -5.66
CA LEU A 93 -1.91 9.33 -5.66
C LEU A 93 -1.48 9.20 -7.12
N ASP A 94 -0.52 10.02 -7.51
CA ASP A 94 -0.01 10.12 -8.87
C ASP A 94 1.50 9.83 -8.88
N TRP A 95 1.94 8.98 -9.81
CA TRP A 95 3.33 8.55 -9.92
C TRP A 95 4.31 9.72 -10.10
N HIS A 96 3.92 10.75 -10.85
CA HIS A 96 4.78 11.89 -11.14
C HIS A 96 4.59 13.02 -10.13
N MET A 97 3.35 13.26 -9.68
CA MET A 97 3.02 14.41 -8.82
C MET A 97 3.08 14.11 -7.32
N GLY A 98 3.00 12.83 -6.92
CA GLY A 98 2.90 12.41 -5.52
C GLY A 98 1.45 12.39 -5.02
N PHE A 99 1.21 13.00 -3.86
CA PHE A 99 -0.08 13.09 -3.21
C PHE A 99 -0.73 14.45 -3.49
N ALA A 100 -2.02 14.45 -3.79
CA ALA A 100 -2.81 15.67 -3.89
C ALA A 100 -4.19 15.45 -3.29
N LEU A 101 -4.71 16.46 -2.59
CA LEU A 101 -6.09 16.48 -2.14
C LEU A 101 -6.84 17.59 -2.87
N TYR A 102 -7.83 17.22 -3.67
CA TYR A 102 -8.68 18.13 -4.40
C TYR A 102 -10.01 18.31 -3.68
N ASP A 103 -10.30 19.53 -3.24
CA ASP A 103 -11.58 19.88 -2.64
C ASP A 103 -12.61 20.12 -3.76
N THR A 104 -13.67 19.32 -3.73
CA THR A 104 -14.71 19.31 -4.75
C THR A 104 -15.62 20.54 -4.67
N GLU A 105 -15.76 21.15 -3.49
CA GLU A 105 -16.58 22.32 -3.25
C GLU A 105 -15.87 23.59 -3.75
N SER A 106 -14.63 23.79 -3.32
CA SER A 106 -13.81 24.95 -3.73
C SER A 106 -13.21 24.81 -5.12
N LYS A 107 -13.31 23.63 -5.74
CA LYS A 107 -12.71 23.29 -7.05
C LYS A 107 -11.20 23.56 -7.12
N ALA A 108 -10.52 23.43 -5.98
CA ALA A 108 -9.10 23.73 -5.83
C ALA A 108 -8.36 22.62 -5.09
N TYR A 109 -7.04 22.57 -5.26
CA TYR A 109 -6.19 21.68 -4.47
C TYR A 109 -5.99 22.26 -3.08
N SER A 110 -6.42 21.52 -2.05
CA SER A 110 -6.18 21.89 -0.65
C SER A 110 -4.70 21.77 -0.29
N TRP A 111 -4.02 20.74 -0.80
CA TRP A 111 -2.58 20.55 -0.63
C TRP A 111 -2.02 19.58 -1.67
N LYS A 112 -0.70 19.63 -1.85
CA LYS A 112 0.09 18.72 -2.68
C LYS A 112 1.41 18.40 -2.00
N TYR A 113 1.84 17.15 -2.03
CA TYR A 113 3.13 16.70 -1.48
C TYR A 113 3.76 15.65 -2.38
N LYS A 114 5.08 15.68 -2.55
CA LYS A 114 5.82 14.62 -3.25
C LYS A 114 5.90 13.35 -2.40
N PHE A 115 6.14 12.19 -3.02
CA PHE A 115 6.36 10.94 -2.27
C PHE A 115 7.50 11.03 -1.25
N SER A 116 8.58 11.74 -1.58
CA SER A 116 9.74 11.95 -0.68
C SER A 116 9.42 12.75 0.59
N GLN A 117 8.30 13.47 0.59
CA GLN A 117 7.84 14.25 1.74
C GLN A 117 7.03 13.40 2.73
N LEU A 118 6.53 12.23 2.33
CA LEU A 118 5.83 11.34 3.26
C LEU A 118 6.83 10.72 4.23
N LYS A 119 6.64 10.95 5.54
CA LYS A 119 7.46 10.39 6.62
C LYS A 119 6.79 9.24 7.35
N GLY A 120 5.47 9.16 7.26
CA GLY A 120 4.71 8.07 7.81
C GLY A 120 3.28 8.11 7.34
N SER A 121 2.64 6.96 7.33
CA SER A 121 1.21 6.80 7.10
C SER A 121 0.67 5.82 8.13
N SER A 122 -0.56 6.03 8.57
CA SER A 122 -1.27 5.08 9.42
C SER A 122 -2.73 5.02 9.02
N ASP A 123 -3.34 3.85 9.16
CA ASP A 123 -4.78 3.67 9.02
C ASP A 123 -5.34 2.94 10.25
N ASP A 124 -6.65 3.06 10.46
CA ASP A 124 -7.35 2.42 11.58
C ASP A 124 -7.89 1.02 11.26
N GLY A 125 -7.51 0.45 10.10
CA GLY A 125 -8.02 -0.82 9.59
C GLY A 125 -9.47 -0.78 9.13
N LYS A 126 -10.11 0.40 9.13
CA LYS A 126 -11.53 0.58 8.79
C LYS A 126 -11.73 1.61 7.69
N CYS A 127 -11.62 2.89 8.02
CA CYS A 127 -11.98 3.98 7.10
C CYS A 127 -11.17 5.26 7.27
N LYS A 128 -10.28 5.34 8.25
CA LYS A 128 -9.48 6.55 8.49
C LYS A 128 -8.05 6.31 8.08
N LEU A 129 -7.52 7.24 7.29
CA LEU A 129 -6.13 7.32 6.88
C LEU A 129 -5.54 8.62 7.46
N LYS A 130 -4.32 8.54 7.98
CA LYS A 130 -3.51 9.68 8.41
C LYS A 130 -2.19 9.67 7.66
N LEU A 131 -1.79 10.83 7.15
CA LEU A 131 -0.56 11.00 6.39
C LEU A 131 0.31 12.07 7.07
N HIS A 132 1.56 11.72 7.35
CA HIS A 132 2.54 12.62 7.94
C HIS A 132 3.50 13.12 6.87
N PHE A 133 3.38 14.40 6.51
CA PHE A 133 4.20 15.03 5.48
C PHE A 133 5.21 15.99 6.09
N GLN A 134 6.47 15.89 5.69
CA GLN A 134 7.48 16.87 6.00
C GLN A 134 7.48 18.00 4.97
N ASN A 135 7.33 19.23 5.44
CA ASN A 135 7.49 20.42 4.62
C ASN A 135 8.95 20.51 4.11
N ALA A 136 9.13 20.78 2.82
CA ALA A 136 10.44 20.79 2.18
C ALA A 136 11.36 21.89 2.72
N GLU A 137 10.80 23.03 3.10
CA GLU A 137 11.51 24.24 3.54
C GLU A 137 11.70 24.23 5.06
N THR A 138 10.62 24.12 5.81
CA THR A 138 10.65 24.26 7.28
C THR A 138 11.07 22.99 8.01
N LYS A 139 11.07 21.84 7.32
CA LYS A 139 11.29 20.49 7.88
C LYS A 139 10.28 20.06 8.96
N ILE A 140 9.24 20.86 9.20
CA ILE A 140 8.14 20.55 10.12
C ILE A 140 7.28 19.43 9.52
N ILE A 141 6.84 18.51 10.38
CA ILE A 141 5.94 17.42 10.01
C ILE A 141 4.50 17.84 10.29
N GLU A 142 3.68 17.83 9.25
CA GLU A 142 2.25 18.09 9.30
C GLU A 142 1.48 16.77 9.18
N THR A 143 0.36 16.66 9.89
CA THR A 143 -0.56 15.52 9.77
C THR A 143 -1.76 15.94 8.94
N LYS A 144 -2.08 15.15 7.90
CA LYS A 144 -3.27 15.30 7.06
C LYS A 144 -4.19 14.09 7.23
#